data_AF-U2E0T2-F1
#
_entry.id   AF-U2E0T2-F1
#
_cell.length_a   1.000
_cell.length_b   1.000
_cell.length_c   1.000
_cell.angle_alpha   90.00
_cell.angle_beta   90.00
_cell.angle_gamma   90.00
#
_symmetry.space_group_name_H-M   'P 1'
#
loop_
_entity.id
_entity.type
_entity.pdbx_description
1 polymer ?
#
loop_
_entity_poly.entity_id
_entity_poly.type
_entity_poly.pdbx_seq_one_letter_code
_entity_poly.pdbx_strand_id
1 'polypeptide(L)'
;IPLFRCGNGATRILPNSQLIIPNEDGPPGLGGVWESYFKRNKYLQFLIMDFDIYWEYHSKPCDIIRKCVPILHVYRLTLEDLERMDWKVVYPPVE
;
A
#
# COMPACT_ATOMS: atom_id res chain seq x y z
N ILE A 1 5.25 -11.03 12.00
CA ILE A 1 4.35 -9.85 11.78
C ILE A 1 3.57 -10.15 10.51
N PRO A 2 2.22 -10.21 10.54
CA PRO A 2 1.43 -10.45 9.33
C PRO A 2 1.66 -9.31 8.34
N LEU A 3 2.11 -9.63 7.12
CA LEU A 3 2.59 -8.65 6.13
C LEU A 3 1.52 -7.62 5.69
N PHE A 4 0.22 -7.92 5.83
CA PHE A 4 -0.91 -7.00 5.66
C PHE A 4 -2.23 -7.67 6.10
N ARG A 5 -3.30 -6.86 6.31
CA ARG A 5 -4.69 -7.34 6.48
C ARG A 5 -5.26 -7.68 5.09
N CYS A 6 -5.36 -8.96 4.77
CA CYS A 6 -5.85 -9.41 3.47
C CYS A 6 -7.39 -9.27 3.44
N GLY A 7 -7.91 -8.36 2.62
CA GLY A 7 -9.35 -8.18 2.38
C GLY A 7 -9.89 -6.77 2.67
N ASN A 8 -9.23 -5.98 3.51
CA ASN A 8 -9.58 -4.57 3.77
C ASN A 8 -8.34 -3.70 3.51
N GLY A 9 -8.37 -2.88 2.46
CA GLY A 9 -7.33 -1.89 2.17
C GLY A 9 -6.61 -2.01 0.82
N ALA A 10 -7.15 -2.76 -0.14
CA ALA A 10 -6.66 -2.70 -1.52
C ALA A 10 -7.43 -1.65 -2.32
N THR A 11 -6.72 -0.86 -3.13
CA THR A 11 -7.31 0.07 -4.09
C THR A 11 -6.80 -0.26 -5.49
N ARG A 12 -7.68 -0.17 -6.48
CA ARG A 12 -7.30 -0.38 -7.88
C ARG A 12 -6.59 0.85 -8.40
N ILE A 13 -5.41 0.67 -8.97
CA ILE A 13 -4.67 1.71 -9.68
C ILE A 13 -4.87 1.47 -11.18
N LEU A 14 -5.42 2.46 -11.89
CA LEU A 14 -5.59 2.36 -13.34
C LEU A 14 -4.26 2.69 -14.06
N PRO A 15 -4.01 2.12 -15.25
CA PRO A 15 -2.87 2.53 -16.07
C PRO A 15 -2.87 4.05 -16.30
N ASN A 16 -1.69 4.68 -16.20
CA ASN A 16 -1.52 6.13 -16.35
C ASN A 16 -2.32 7.00 -15.37
N SER A 17 -2.80 6.43 -14.27
CA SER A 17 -3.47 7.19 -13.20
C SER A 17 -2.50 7.57 -12.09
N GLN A 18 -2.92 8.50 -11.24
CA GLN A 18 -2.22 8.88 -10.02
C GLN A 18 -3.11 8.60 -8.81
N LEU A 19 -2.56 7.90 -7.82
CA LEU A 19 -3.21 7.75 -6.53
C LEU A 19 -2.67 8.84 -5.60
N ILE A 20 -3.52 9.80 -5.25
CA ILE A 20 -3.21 10.83 -4.27
C ILE A 20 -3.75 10.34 -2.93
N ILE A 21 -2.87 10.22 -1.94
CA ILE A 21 -3.28 9.92 -0.57
C ILE A 21 -3.05 11.19 0.24
N PRO A 22 -4.11 11.96 0.54
CA PRO A 22 -3.94 13.25 1.19
C PRO A 22 -3.48 13.08 2.62
N ASN A 23 -2.81 14.10 3.15
CA ASN A 23 -2.25 14.09 4.50
C ASN A 23 -3.35 13.97 5.59
N GLU A 24 -4.55 14.44 5.31
CA GLU A 24 -5.69 14.41 6.24
C GLU A 24 -6.50 13.11 6.19
N ASP A 25 -6.47 12.39 5.06
CA ASP A 25 -7.09 11.06 4.91
C ASP A 25 -6.03 9.96 4.94
N GLY A 26 -5.33 9.86 6.08
CA GLY A 26 -4.61 8.63 6.41
C GLY A 26 -5.53 7.41 6.20
N PRO A 27 -4.99 6.21 5.87
CA PRO A 27 -5.77 5.07 5.41
C PRO A 27 -7.03 4.84 6.26
N PRO A 28 -8.19 4.51 5.65
CA PRO A 28 -9.46 4.41 6.39
C PRO A 28 -9.29 3.52 7.62
N GLY A 29 -9.42 4.12 8.82
CA GLY A 29 -9.17 3.47 10.10
C GLY A 29 -7.90 3.90 10.85
N LEU A 30 -7.11 4.86 10.34
CA LEU A 30 -5.91 5.40 11.01
C LEU A 30 -6.02 6.85 11.50
N GLY A 31 -7.10 7.57 11.15
CA GLY A 31 -7.55 8.78 11.87
C GLY A 31 -6.49 9.85 12.15
N GLY A 32 -5.55 10.10 11.23
CA GLY A 32 -4.58 11.18 11.42
C GLY A 32 -3.48 11.27 10.37
N VAL A 33 -2.79 12.41 10.44
CA VAL A 33 -1.56 12.82 9.74
C VAL A 33 -0.53 11.69 9.76
N TRP A 34 0.13 11.42 8.63
CA TRP A 34 1.12 10.34 8.48
C TRP A 34 2.17 10.29 9.60
N GLU A 35 2.57 11.45 10.12
CA GLU A 35 3.48 11.61 11.27
C GLU A 35 3.07 10.76 12.48
N SER A 36 1.77 10.68 12.76
CA SER A 36 1.24 9.89 13.87
C SER A 36 1.45 8.38 13.68
N TYR A 37 1.45 7.91 12.43
CA TYR A 37 1.75 6.52 12.09
C TYR A 37 3.21 6.17 12.38
N PHE A 38 4.13 7.10 12.14
CA PHE A 38 5.56 6.91 12.38
C PHE A 38 5.95 6.91 13.87
N LYS A 39 5.09 7.37 14.77
CA LYS A 39 5.29 7.22 16.22
C LYS A 39 5.40 5.75 16.66
N ARG A 40 4.80 4.82 15.90
CA ARG A 40 4.77 3.38 16.22
C ARG A 40 5.37 2.50 15.13
N ASN A 41 5.53 3.02 13.91
CA ASN A 41 5.99 2.27 12.75
C ASN A 41 7.23 2.91 12.13
N LYS A 42 8.15 2.10 11.62
CA LYS A 42 9.40 2.61 11.01
C LYS A 42 9.21 3.06 9.56
N TYR A 43 8.21 2.54 8.87
CA TYR A 43 7.96 2.78 7.46
C TYR A 43 6.48 2.59 7.15
N LEU A 44 5.99 3.33 6.15
CA LEU A 44 4.75 3.05 5.45
C LEU A 44 5.03 2.06 4.32
N GLN A 45 4.21 1.01 4.19
CA GLN A 45 4.42 -0.04 3.19
C GLN A 45 3.28 -0.11 2.18
N PHE A 46 3.58 -0.01 0.89
CA PHE A 46 2.66 -0.30 -0.20
C PHE A 46 3.03 -1.61 -0.88
N LEU A 47 2.02 -2.45 -1.11
CA LEU A 47 2.16 -3.73 -1.81
C LEU A 47 1.41 -3.61 -3.13
N ILE A 48 2.13 -3.77 -4.23
CA ILE A 48 1.55 -3.84 -5.58
C ILE A 48 1.35 -5.31 -5.90
N MET A 49 0.13 -5.65 -6.33
CA MET A 49 -0.29 -7.01 -6.64
C MET A 49 -1.00 -7.00 -8.00
N ASP A 50 -1.11 -8.18 -8.61
CA ASP A 50 -1.94 -8.35 -9.79
C ASP A 50 -3.42 -8.18 -9.43
N PHE A 51 -4.15 -7.37 -10.19
CA PHE A 51 -5.54 -7.05 -9.89
C PHE A 51 -6.46 -8.26 -10.07
N ASP A 52 -6.33 -9.00 -11.16
CA ASP A 52 -7.24 -10.09 -11.49
C ASP A 52 -7.04 -11.26 -10.51
N ILE A 53 -5.78 -11.61 -10.23
CA ILE A 53 -5.45 -12.63 -9.23
C ILE A 53 -5.90 -12.17 -7.83
N TYR A 54 -5.62 -10.92 -7.44
CA TYR A 54 -6.09 -10.43 -6.14
C TYR A 54 -7.62 -10.50 -6.05
N TRP A 55 -8.35 -10.09 -7.08
CA TRP A 55 -9.81 -10.09 -7.11
C TRP A 55 -10.41 -11.50 -7.08
N GLU A 56 -9.75 -12.51 -7.67
CA GLU A 56 -10.18 -13.90 -7.52
C GLU A 56 -10.12 -14.38 -6.06
N TYR A 57 -9.06 -13.98 -5.35
CA TYR A 57 -8.76 -14.49 -4.00
C TYR A 57 -9.20 -13.55 -2.85
N HIS A 58 -9.63 -12.31 -3.11
CA HIS A 58 -9.85 -11.29 -2.06
C HIS A 58 -10.86 -11.69 -0.97
N SER A 59 -11.80 -12.58 -1.30
CA SER A 59 -12.81 -13.11 -0.36
C SER A 59 -12.34 -14.35 0.43
N LYS A 60 -11.15 -14.88 0.12
CA LYS A 60 -10.58 -16.06 0.79
C LYS A 60 -9.90 -15.68 2.11
N PRO A 61 -9.68 -16.65 3.01
CA PRO A 61 -8.83 -16.47 4.19
C PRO A 61 -7.46 -15.88 3.87
N CYS A 62 -6.93 -15.05 4.78
CA CYS A 62 -5.66 -14.33 4.61
C CYS A 62 -4.46 -15.25 4.30
N ASP A 63 -4.44 -16.47 4.84
CA ASP A 63 -3.39 -17.45 4.59
C ASP A 63 -3.41 -17.97 3.14
N ILE A 64 -4.59 -18.10 2.54
CA ILE A 64 -4.74 -18.44 1.12
C ILE A 64 -4.30 -17.27 0.25
N ILE A 65 -4.77 -16.05 0.56
CA ILE A 65 -4.38 -14.84 -0.19
C ILE A 65 -2.86 -14.70 -0.24
N ARG A 66 -2.16 -14.90 0.89
CA ARG A 66 -0.69 -14.80 0.97
C ARG A 66 0.06 -15.86 0.16
N LYS A 67 -0.56 -17.01 -0.12
CA LYS A 67 0.03 -18.09 -0.91
C LYS A 67 -0.23 -17.93 -2.40
N CYS A 68 -1.41 -17.41 -2.75
CA CYS A 68 -1.91 -17.40 -4.12
C CYS A 68 -1.74 -16.05 -4.83
N VAL A 69 -1.78 -14.92 -4.10
CA VAL A 69 -1.64 -13.60 -4.71
C VAL A 69 -0.17 -13.18 -4.72
N PRO A 70 0.47 -13.07 -5.89
CA PRO A 70 1.86 -12.63 -5.98
C PRO A 70 1.97 -11.14 -5.64
N ILE A 71 3.00 -10.80 -4.88
CA ILE A 71 3.41 -9.40 -4.66
C ILE A 71 4.37 -9.04 -5.79
N LEU A 72 3.93 -8.16 -6.68
CA LEU A 72 4.71 -7.69 -7.82
C LEU A 72 5.75 -6.66 -7.41
N HIS A 73 5.41 -5.80 -6.46
CA HIS A 73 6.32 -4.77 -5.95
C HIS A 73 6.04 -4.38 -4.50
N VAL A 74 7.07 -3.91 -3.80
CA VAL A 74 6.97 -3.44 -2.41
C VAL A 74 7.65 -2.08 -2.30
N TYR A 75 6.87 -1.04 -1.98
CA TYR A 75 7.42 0.25 -1.58
C TYR A 75 7.44 0.36 -0.06
N ARG A 76 8.55 0.83 0.50
CA ARG A 76 8.70 1.14 1.93
C ARG A 76 9.21 2.55 2.08
N LEU A 77 8.33 3.46 2.48
CA LEU A 77 8.63 4.87 2.64
C LEU A 77 8.89 5.17 4.11
N THR A 78 10.05 5.75 4.42
CA THR A 78 10.35 6.28 5.75
C THR A 78 9.74 7.67 5.91
N LEU A 79 9.76 8.21 7.13
CA LEU A 79 9.33 9.59 7.37
C LEU A 79 10.18 10.58 6.55
N GLU A 80 11.50 10.37 6.51
CA GLU A 80 12.43 11.20 5.74
C GLU A 80 12.09 11.19 4.24
N ASP A 81 11.68 10.04 3.68
CA ASP A 81 11.27 9.93 2.28
C ASP A 81 10.00 10.74 1.99
N LEU A 82 9.10 10.86 2.96
CA LEU A 82 7.85 11.62 2.82
C LEU A 82 8.05 13.12 3.05
N GLU A 83 8.99 13.50 3.93
CA GLU A 83 9.34 14.90 4.23
C GLU A 83 10.09 15.59 3.08
N ARG A 84 10.79 14.80 2.25
CA ARG A 84 11.25 15.26 0.93
C ARG A 84 10.01 15.52 0.07
N MET A 85 9.54 16.77 0.06
CA MET A 85 8.30 17.20 -0.60
C MET A 85 8.17 16.59 -2.02
N ASP A 86 6.94 16.21 -2.39
CA ASP A 86 6.54 15.64 -3.69
C ASP A 86 7.05 14.22 -4.02
N TRP A 87 7.03 13.31 -3.04
CA TRP A 87 7.31 11.89 -3.35
C TRP A 87 6.26 11.32 -4.31
N LYS A 88 6.73 10.72 -5.40
CA LYS A 88 5.89 10.03 -6.40
C LYS A 88 6.35 8.59 -6.54
N VAL A 89 5.46 7.66 -6.20
CA VAL A 89 5.64 6.25 -6.54
C VAL A 89 5.15 6.02 -7.97
N VAL A 90 6.05 5.60 -8.86
CA VAL A 90 5.74 5.30 -10.27
C VAL A 90 5.75 3.80 -10.47
N TYR A 91 4.69 3.25 -11.05
CA TYR A 91 4.60 1.84 -11.43
C TYR A 91 4.17 1.69 -12.92
N PRO A 92 4.85 0.84 -13.71
CA PRO A 92 6.06 0.08 -13.37
C PRO A 92 7.25 1.01 -13.06
N PRO A 93 8.21 0.57 -12.22
CA PRO A 93 9.41 1.36 -11.93
C PRO A 93 10.16 1.65 -13.23
N VAL A 94 10.63 2.89 -13.39
CA VAL A 94 11.50 3.29 -14.51
C VAL A 94 12.93 2.90 -14.15
N GLU A 95 13.62 2.15 -15.02
CA GLU A 95 15.05 1.81 -14.87
C GLU A 95 15.97 3.02 -15.01
#